data_AF-A0A074JF36-F1
#
_entry.id   AF-A0A074JF36-F1
#
_cell.length_a   1.000
_cell.length_b   1.000
_cell.length_c   1.000
_cell.angle_alpha   90.00
_cell.angle_beta   90.00
_cell.angle_gamma   90.00
#
_symmetry.space_group_name_H-M   'P 1'
#
loop_
_entity.id
_entity.type
_entity.pdbx_description
1 polymer ?
#
loop_
_entity_poly.entity_id
_entity_poly.type
_entity_poly.pdbx_seq_one_letter_code
_entity_poly.pdbx_strand_id
1 'polypeptide(L)'
;MIEKMDNSPAGVAGLEASGTVLARDVTEALRIVAPTQKLLVEVAPRFDGYMAELVGGMRRACRDGQAERCALVVPQDMHDEATMQGEGDGLRIFTARNEAEDWLAS
;
A
#
# COMPACT_ATOMS: atom_id res chain seq x y z
N MET A 1 0.08 7.43 -10.41
CA MET A 1 -0.14 8.53 -9.44
C MET A 1 -0.54 7.96 -8.10
N ILE A 2 -0.07 8.57 -7.00
CA ILE A 2 -0.44 8.18 -5.64
C ILE A 2 -0.95 9.42 -4.90
N GLU A 3 -2.13 9.30 -4.30
CA GLU A 3 -2.81 10.41 -3.62
C GLU A 3 -3.18 10.01 -2.20
N LYS A 4 -3.30 10.99 -1.30
CA LYS A 4 -3.74 10.72 0.08
C LYS A 4 -5.25 10.45 0.09
N MET A 5 -5.67 9.42 0.82
CA MET A 5 -7.10 9.13 1.00
C MET A 5 -7.70 10.05 2.05
N ASP A 6 -8.90 10.58 1.77
CA ASP A 6 -9.64 11.41 2.74
C ASP A 6 -10.41 10.59 3.78
N ASN A 7 -10.67 9.31 3.49
CA ASN A 7 -11.51 8.42 4.30
C ASN A 7 -10.73 7.30 5.00
N SER A 8 -9.46 7.53 5.35
CA SER A 8 -8.68 6.55 6.09
C SER A 8 -9.17 6.39 7.54
N PRO A 9 -9.13 5.17 8.11
CA PRO A 9 -9.41 4.97 9.53
C PRO A 9 -8.51 5.82 10.44
N ALA A 10 -8.99 6.15 11.63
CA ALA A 10 -8.22 6.92 12.60
C ALA A 10 -6.90 6.22 12.96
N GLY A 11 -5.79 6.95 12.87
CA GLY A 11 -4.45 6.39 13.14
C GLY A 11 -3.88 5.54 11.99
N VAL A 12 -4.55 5.48 10.84
CA VAL A 12 -4.05 4.85 9.61
C VAL A 12 -3.77 5.93 8.58
N ALA A 13 -2.57 5.95 8.04
CA ALA A 13 -2.26 6.74 6.85
C ALA A 13 -2.77 5.99 5.62
N GLY A 14 -3.70 6.57 4.86
CA GLY A 14 -4.17 5.97 3.61
C GLY A 14 -3.65 6.66 2.36
N LEU A 15 -3.28 5.86 1.37
CA LEU A 15 -2.93 6.30 0.03
C LEU A 15 -3.74 5.51 -1.01
N GLU A 16 -4.15 6.17 -2.10
CA GLU A 16 -4.72 5.51 -3.28
C GLU A 16 -3.71 5.53 -4.42
N ALA A 17 -3.45 4.38 -5.03
CA ALA A 17 -2.58 4.22 -6.19
C ALA A 17 -3.40 4.01 -7.46
N SER A 18 -3.20 4.85 -8.48
CA SER A 18 -3.96 4.79 -9.73
C SER A 18 -3.12 5.19 -10.95
N GLY A 19 -3.51 4.75 -12.15
CA GLY A 19 -2.72 4.93 -13.37
C GLY A 19 -1.30 4.39 -13.22
N THR A 20 -0.33 5.04 -13.85
CA THR A 20 1.04 4.55 -13.87
C THR A 20 1.76 4.95 -12.59
N VAL A 21 2.30 3.96 -11.88
CA VAL A 21 3.08 4.13 -10.64
C VAL A 21 4.44 3.49 -10.83
N LEU A 22 5.49 4.24 -10.48
CA LEU A 22 6.89 3.83 -10.45
C LEU A 22 7.40 3.86 -9.01
N ALA A 23 8.53 3.19 -8.69
CA ALA A 23 9.04 3.16 -7.31
C ALA A 23 9.32 4.55 -6.71
N ARG A 24 9.69 5.53 -7.56
CA ARG A 24 9.87 6.92 -7.12
C ARG A 24 8.57 7.55 -6.60
N ASP A 25 7.44 7.21 -7.21
CA ASP A 25 6.14 7.78 -6.84
C ASP A 25 5.71 7.24 -5.46
N VAL A 26 6.02 5.96 -5.19
CA VAL A 26 5.82 5.34 -3.87
C VAL A 26 6.68 6.03 -2.82
N THR A 27 7.96 6.25 -3.13
CA THR A 27 8.90 6.92 -2.22
C THR A 27 8.44 8.34 -1.87
N GLU A 28 8.02 9.11 -2.87
CA GLU A 28 7.56 10.48 -2.66
C GLU A 28 6.22 10.53 -1.91
N ALA A 29 5.29 9.62 -2.20
CA ALA A 29 4.03 9.53 -1.47
C ALA A 29 4.25 9.16 0.00
N LEU A 30 5.19 8.25 0.29
CA LEU A 30 5.55 7.89 1.66
C LEU A 30 6.12 9.05 2.46
N ARG A 31 6.84 10.00 1.83
CA ARG A 31 7.33 11.21 2.53
C ARG A 31 6.20 12.08 3.09
N ILE A 32 5.00 11.99 2.52
CA ILE A 32 3.83 12.78 2.94
C ILE A 32 3.23 12.21 4.23
N VAL A 33 3.30 10.88 4.41
CA VAL A 33 2.60 10.15 5.47
C VAL A 33 3.52 9.54 6.52
N ALA A 34 4.82 9.43 6.24
CA ALA A 34 5.81 8.88 7.14
C ALA A 34 6.37 9.94 8.11
N PRO A 35 6.78 9.55 9.33
CA PRO A 35 6.62 8.21 9.89
C PRO A 35 5.15 7.95 10.29
N THR A 36 4.68 6.73 10.03
CA THR A 36 3.35 6.26 10.49
C THR A 36 3.48 4.89 11.13
N GLN A 37 2.57 4.52 12.04
CA GLN A 37 2.51 3.13 12.52
C GLN A 37 1.80 2.22 11.51
N LYS A 38 0.73 2.73 10.89
CA LYS A 38 -0.19 1.95 10.06
C LYS A 38 -0.35 2.64 8.72
N LEU A 39 -0.05 1.92 7.64
CA LEU A 39 -0.18 2.37 6.28
C LEU A 39 -1.19 1.47 5.54
N LEU A 40 -2.17 2.09 4.88
CA LEU A 40 -3.09 1.45 3.96
C LEU A 40 -2.84 2.03 2.56
N VAL A 41 -2.62 1.17 1.56
CA VAL A 41 -2.56 1.57 0.16
C VAL A 41 -3.64 0.82 -0.60
N GLU A 42 -4.54 1.55 -1.26
CA GLU A 42 -5.62 0.98 -2.07
C GLU A 42 -5.31 1.19 -3.56
N VAL A 43 -5.31 0.11 -4.35
CA VAL A 43 -5.10 0.17 -5.80
C VAL A 43 -6.44 0.39 -6.47
N ALA A 44 -6.56 1.53 -7.15
CA ALA A 44 -7.75 1.89 -7.90
C ALA A 44 -7.91 0.98 -9.14
N PRO A 45 -9.15 0.73 -9.62
CA PRO A 45 -9.39 -0.11 -10.80
C PRO A 45 -8.69 0.34 -12.09
N ARG A 46 -8.35 1.63 -12.20
CA ARG A 46 -7.64 2.24 -13.34
C ARG A 46 -6.12 2.14 -13.23
N PHE A 47 -5.60 1.31 -12.35
CA PHE A 47 -4.16 1.11 -12.17
C PHE A 47 -3.58 0.36 -13.38
N ASP A 48 -2.62 0.99 -14.04
CA ASP A 48 -1.84 0.41 -15.16
C ASP A 48 -0.32 0.49 -14.87
N GLY A 49 0.03 0.75 -13.61
CA GLY A 49 1.41 0.82 -13.14
C GLY A 49 2.07 -0.54 -12.98
N TYR A 50 3.34 -0.52 -12.57
CA TYR A 50 4.10 -1.73 -12.33
C TYR A 50 3.86 -2.24 -10.90
N MET A 51 3.14 -3.35 -10.74
CA MET A 51 2.83 -3.92 -9.42
C MET A 51 4.10 -4.23 -8.61
N ALA A 52 5.15 -4.70 -9.28
CA ALA A 52 6.47 -4.94 -8.68
C ALA A 52 7.07 -3.68 -8.03
N GLU A 53 6.92 -2.53 -8.67
CA GLU A 53 7.43 -1.25 -8.16
C GLU A 53 6.61 -0.77 -6.96
N LEU A 54 5.28 -0.96 -6.99
CA LEU A 54 4.38 -0.64 -5.89
C LEU A 54 4.68 -1.49 -4.65
N VAL A 55 4.65 -2.82 -4.82
CA VAL A 55 4.93 -3.77 -3.73
C VAL A 55 6.34 -3.58 -3.20
N GLY A 56 7.34 -3.45 -4.09
CA GLY A 56 8.73 -3.22 -3.70
C GLY A 56 8.92 -1.94 -2.88
N GLY A 57 8.29 -0.83 -3.30
CA GLY A 57 8.30 0.43 -2.57
C GLY A 57 7.64 0.32 -1.20
N MET A 58 6.50 -0.36 -1.09
CA MET A 58 5.83 -0.59 0.19
C MET A 58 6.66 -1.46 1.14
N ARG A 59 7.20 -2.59 0.66
CA ARG A 59 8.07 -3.45 1.48
C ARG A 59 9.26 -2.68 2.03
N ARG A 60 9.87 -1.83 1.21
CA ARG A 60 10.97 -0.97 1.64
C ARG A 60 10.52 0.00 2.73
N ALA A 61 9.35 0.60 2.59
CA ALA A 61 8.78 1.48 3.62
C ALA A 61 8.66 0.78 4.98
N CYS A 62 8.16 -0.45 4.97
CA CYS A 62 7.98 -1.22 6.20
C CYS A 62 9.34 -1.64 6.80
N ARG A 63 10.27 -2.10 5.95
CA ARG A 63 11.62 -2.51 6.34
C ARG A 63 12.45 -1.36 6.92
N ASP A 64 12.37 -0.18 6.30
CA ASP A 64 13.14 1.01 6.69
C ASP A 64 12.49 1.73 7.90
N GLY A 65 11.41 1.19 8.47
CA GLY A 65 10.72 1.74 9.64
C GLY A 65 9.91 3.00 9.36
N GLN A 66 9.59 3.29 8.08
CA GLN A 66 8.72 4.40 7.70
C GLN A 66 7.24 4.09 8.02
N ALA A 67 6.90 2.80 8.02
CA ALA A 67 5.64 2.25 8.48
C ALA A 67 5.88 0.96 9.29
N GLU A 68 5.21 0.73 10.42
CA GLU A 68 5.35 -0.54 11.17
C GLU A 68 4.53 -1.68 10.56
N ARG A 69 3.34 -1.34 10.04
CA ARG A 69 2.42 -2.26 9.36
C ARG A 69 1.87 -1.64 8.10
N CYS A 70 1.95 -2.37 7.00
CA CYS A 70 1.51 -1.92 5.68
C CYS A 70 0.50 -2.90 5.11
N ALA A 71 -0.67 -2.41 4.74
CA ALA A 71 -1.68 -3.17 4.02
C ALA A 71 -1.81 -2.65 2.59
N LEU A 72 -1.72 -3.54 1.62
CA LEU A 72 -1.96 -3.25 0.21
C LEU A 72 -3.27 -3.91 -0.21
N VAL A 73 -4.26 -3.12 -0.61
CA VAL A 73 -5.54 -3.61 -1.14
C VAL A 73 -5.49 -3.55 -2.66
N VAL A 74 -5.66 -4.68 -3.32
CA VAL A 74 -5.64 -4.80 -4.79
C VAL A 74 -6.94 -5.40 -5.33
N PRO A 75 -7.34 -5.05 -6.56
CA PRO A 75 -8.39 -5.76 -7.28
C PRO A 75 -8.11 -7.28 -7.34
N GLN A 76 -9.19 -8.08 -7.32
CA GLN A 76 -9.10 -9.55 -7.25
C GLN A 76 -8.27 -10.17 -8.38
N ASP A 77 -8.32 -9.59 -9.58
CA ASP A 77 -7.57 -10.01 -10.76
C ASP A 77 -6.07 -9.65 -10.71
N MET A 78 -5.68 -8.73 -9.83
CA MET A 78 -4.29 -8.33 -9.61
C MET A 78 -3.67 -8.99 -8.36
N HIS A 79 -4.45 -9.75 -7.60
CA HIS A 79 -4.03 -10.36 -6.35
C HIS A 79 -2.83 -11.31 -6.51
N ASP A 80 -2.89 -12.20 -7.52
CA ASP A 80 -1.83 -13.18 -7.76
C ASP A 80 -0.53 -12.48 -8.19
N GLU A 81 -0.63 -11.45 -9.05
CA GLU A 81 0.51 -10.63 -9.45
C GLU A 81 1.16 -9.96 -8.24
N ALA A 82 0.36 -9.31 -7.39
CA ALA A 82 0.84 -8.61 -6.20
C ALA A 82 1.49 -9.58 -5.20
N THR A 83 0.86 -10.73 -4.97
CA THR A 83 1.36 -11.76 -4.04
C THR A 83 2.67 -12.38 -4.54
N MET A 84 2.83 -12.58 -5.84
CA MET A 84 4.10 -13.05 -6.44
C MET A 84 5.28 -12.10 -6.20
N GLN A 85 5.04 -10.79 -6.04
CA GLN A 85 6.10 -9.82 -5.68
C GLN A 85 6.56 -9.97 -4.22
N GLY A 86 5.75 -10.65 -3.39
CA GLY A 86 6.09 -11.13 -2.07
C GLY A 86 5.47 -10.30 -0.94
N GLU A 87 4.91 -11.02 0.02
CA GLU A 87 4.55 -10.49 1.34
C GLU A 87 5.76 -10.54 2.31
N GLY A 88 5.63 -9.88 3.47
CA GLY A 88 6.63 -9.90 4.54
C GLY A 88 7.20 -8.52 4.86
N ASP A 89 8.14 -8.47 5.80
CA ASP A 89 8.72 -7.22 6.33
C ASP A 89 7.67 -6.24 6.91
N GLY A 90 6.49 -6.72 7.31
CA GLY A 90 5.39 -5.88 7.78
C GLY A 90 4.36 -5.51 6.71
N LEU A 91 4.55 -5.94 5.46
CA LEU A 91 3.55 -5.84 4.38
C LEU A 91 2.65 -7.08 4.32
N ARG A 92 1.34 -6.84 4.17
CA ARG A 92 0.33 -7.83 3.77
C ARG A 92 -0.55 -7.32 2.63
N ILE A 93 -1.00 -8.23 1.78
CA ILE A 93 -1.81 -7.96 0.59
C ILE A 93 -3.22 -8.52 0.81
N PHE A 94 -4.22 -7.74 0.41
CA PHE A 94 -5.64 -8.05 0.58
C PHE A 94 -6.39 -7.75 -0.71
N THR A 95 -7.53 -8.40 -0.92
CA THR A 95 -8.49 -8.03 -1.97
C THR A 95 -9.70 -7.26 -1.45
N ALA A 96 -9.87 -7.23 -0.13
CA ALA A 96 -10.97 -6.57 0.55
C ALA A 96 -10.45 -5.54 1.55
N ARG A 97 -10.91 -4.29 1.41
CA ARG A 97 -10.48 -3.18 2.25
C ARG A 97 -10.79 -3.39 3.74
N ASN A 98 -11.96 -3.92 4.06
CA ASN A 98 -12.36 -4.20 5.44
C ASN A 98 -11.41 -5.19 6.13
N GLU A 99 -10.94 -6.23 5.42
CA GLU A 99 -9.99 -7.19 5.99
C GLU A 99 -8.62 -6.56 6.27
N ALA A 100 -8.18 -5.66 5.37
CA ALA A 100 -6.96 -4.87 5.57
C ALA A 100 -7.09 -3.95 6.79
N GLU A 101 -8.21 -3.26 6.93
CA GLU A 101 -8.48 -2.36 8.05
C GLU A 101 -8.57 -3.13 9.39
N ASP A 102 -9.25 -4.28 9.43
CA ASP A 102 -9.32 -5.16 10.60
C ASP A 102 -7.93 -5.66 11.02
N TRP A 103 -7.10 -6.05 10.04
CA TRP A 103 -5.73 -6.45 10.31
C TRP A 103 -4.88 -5.30 10.85
N LEU A 104 -5.00 -4.09 10.27
CA LEU A 104 -4.30 -2.91 10.77
C LEU A 104 -4.77 -2.53 12.18
N ALA A 105 -6.03 -2.77 12.54
CA ALA A 105 -6.59 -2.47 13.85
C ALA A 105 -6.12 -3.44 14.96
N SER A 106 -5.79 -4.69 14.61
CA SER A 106 -5.26 -5.71 15.54
C SER A 106 -3.96 -5.33 16.24
#